data_AF-A0A534JLN4-F1
#
_entry.id   AF-A0A534JLN4-F1
#
_cell.length_a   1.000
_cell.length_b   1.000
_cell.length_c   1.000
_cell.angle_alpha   90.00
_cell.angle_beta   90.00
_cell.angle_gamma   90.00
#
_symmetry.space_group_name_H-M   'P 1'
#
loop_
_entity.id
_entity.type
_entity.pdbx_description
1 polymer ?
#
loop_
_entity_poly.entity_id
_entity_poly.type
_entity_poly.pdbx_seq_one_letter_code
_entity_poly.pdbx_strand_id
1 'polypeptide(L)'
;LKHLGLSADVQRSKDGRHIRAGRGKMRGRRYRQPRSLLIVVKGPEKVRRLLGNLPGVEVVSPAALNAEILAPGGDPGRLTVFSEGALEVLRSWPA
;
A
#
# COMPACT_ATOMS: atom_id res chain seq x y z
N LEU A 1 0.47 9.39 10.90
CA LEU A 1 -0.69 8.46 10.79
C LEU A 1 -1.72 8.66 11.90
N LYS A 2 -1.34 8.70 13.19
CA LYS A 2 -2.29 8.91 14.30
C LYS A 2 -3.11 10.21 14.17
N HIS A 3 -2.43 11.31 13.85
CA HIS A 3 -3.10 12.61 13.60
C HIS A 3 -4.02 12.61 12.37
N LEU A 4 -3.81 11.70 11.42
CA LEU A 4 -4.63 11.57 10.21
C LEU A 4 -5.73 10.51 10.36
N GLY A 5 -5.87 9.87 11.54
CA GLY A 5 -6.82 8.78 11.77
C GLY A 5 -6.49 7.46 11.07
N LEU A 6 -5.36 7.37 10.35
CA LEU A 6 -4.99 6.22 9.51
C LEU A 6 -4.41 5.03 10.29
N SER A 7 -4.22 5.17 11.60
CA SER A 7 -3.57 4.14 12.41
C SER A 7 -4.40 2.86 12.57
N ALA A 8 -5.73 2.96 12.52
CA ALA A 8 -6.60 1.79 12.64
C ALA A 8 -6.40 0.80 11.48
N ASP A 9 -6.20 1.30 10.25
CA ASP A 9 -6.04 0.44 9.08
C ASP A 9 -4.70 -0.33 9.08
N VAL A 10 -3.62 0.33 9.53
CA VAL A 10 -2.31 -0.32 9.71
C VAL A 10 -2.38 -1.38 10.81
N GLN A 11 -3.08 -1.09 11.91
CA GLN A 11 -3.26 -2.04 13.00
C GLN A 11 -4.07 -3.26 12.53
N ARG A 12 -5.16 -3.06 11.78
CA ARG A 12 -5.92 -4.13 11.11
C ARG A 12 -5.02 -5.03 10.24
N SER A 13 -4.11 -4.44 9.47
CA SER A 13 -3.17 -5.23 8.67
C SER A 13 -2.14 -5.97 9.51
N LYS A 14 -1.71 -5.42 10.64
CA LYS A 14 -0.79 -6.07 11.56
C LYS A 14 -1.44 -7.29 12.19
N ASP A 15 -2.66 -7.14 12.71
CA ASP A 15 -3.40 -8.20 13.40
C ASP A 15 -3.89 -9.28 12.43
N GLY A 16 -4.24 -8.89 11.21
CA GLY A 16 -4.62 -9.84 10.16
C GLY A 16 -3.46 -10.61 9.53
N ARG A 17 -2.20 -10.31 9.89
CA ARG A 17 -1.03 -11.06 9.38
C ARG A 17 -0.96 -12.43 10.06
N HIS A 18 -1.06 -13.48 9.25
CA HIS A 18 -1.05 -14.86 9.74
C HIS A 18 -0.22 -15.79 8.84
N ILE A 19 0.07 -16.99 9.35
CA ILE A 19 0.75 -18.03 8.57
C ILE A 19 -0.22 -18.60 7.53
N ARG A 20 0.20 -18.64 6.28
CA ARG A 20 -0.57 -19.19 5.16
C ARG A 20 -0.84 -20.67 5.39
N ALA A 21 -2.10 -21.06 5.25
CA ALA A 21 -2.53 -22.46 5.28
C ALA A 21 -1.99 -23.27 4.09
N GLY A 22 -1.88 -24.58 4.25
CA GLY A 22 -1.47 -25.51 3.19
C GLY A 22 0.02 -25.49 2.83
N ARG A 23 0.36 -26.02 1.64
CA ARG A 23 1.75 -26.22 1.19
C ARG A 23 2.47 -24.95 0.73
N GLY A 24 1.75 -23.85 0.50
CA GLY A 24 2.33 -22.57 0.07
C GLY A 24 3.38 -22.03 1.05
N LYS A 25 3.24 -22.35 2.35
CA LYS A 25 4.21 -21.99 3.39
C LYS A 25 5.59 -22.62 3.18
N MET A 26 5.65 -23.81 2.59
CA MET A 26 6.90 -24.51 2.27
C MET A 26 7.59 -23.94 1.02
N ARG A 27 6.86 -23.21 0.18
CA ARG A 27 7.37 -22.61 -1.07
C ARG A 27 7.76 -21.13 -0.89
N GLY A 28 8.24 -20.75 0.30
CA GLY A 28 8.65 -19.37 0.62
C GLY A 28 7.53 -18.35 0.83
N ARG A 29 6.25 -18.72 0.65
CA ARG A 29 5.09 -17.82 0.82
C ARG A 29 4.40 -18.01 2.18
N ARG A 30 5.20 -17.99 3.25
CA ARG A 30 4.76 -18.35 4.61
C ARG A 30 3.71 -17.42 5.20
N TYR A 31 3.76 -16.13 4.90
CA TYR A 31 2.83 -15.15 5.47
C TYR A 31 1.76 -14.74 4.46
N ARG A 32 0.55 -14.52 4.97
CA ARG A 32 -0.50 -13.76 4.29
C ARG A 32 -0.77 -12.52 5.13
N GLN A 33 -0.78 -11.37 4.49
CA GLN A 33 -0.96 -10.07 5.13
C GLN A 33 -2.03 -9.29 4.37
N PRO A 34 -3.03 -8.71 5.03
CA PRO A 34 -3.98 -7.80 4.40
C PRO A 34 -3.24 -6.61 3.75
N ARG A 35 -3.80 -6.07 2.66
CA ARG A 35 -3.35 -4.78 2.15
C ARG A 35 -4.00 -3.66 2.98
N SER A 36 -3.18 -2.66 3.30
CA SER A 36 -3.56 -1.46 4.04
C SER A 36 -3.41 -0.26 3.10
N LEU A 37 -2.90 0.84 3.63
CA LEU A 37 -2.72 2.12 2.97
C LEU A 37 -1.87 1.99 1.69
N LEU A 38 -2.27 2.74 0.69
CA LEU A 38 -1.44 3.09 -0.45
C LEU A 38 -0.98 4.55 -0.30
N ILE A 39 0.30 4.81 -0.46
CA ILE A 39 0.86 6.17 -0.38
C ILE A 39 1.50 6.49 -1.73
N VAL A 40 1.01 7.54 -2.38
CA VAL A 40 1.48 7.97 -3.70
C VAL A 40 2.26 9.28 -3.58
N VAL A 41 3.55 9.23 -3.93
CA VAL A 41 4.49 10.35 -3.77
C VAL A 41 5.45 10.45 -4.96
N LYS A 42 5.81 11.68 -5.37
CA LYS A 42 6.73 11.90 -6.51
C LYS A 42 8.13 11.30 -6.28
N GLY A 43 8.63 11.32 -5.04
CA GLY A 43 9.92 10.75 -4.64
C GLY A 43 9.76 9.62 -3.61
N PRO A 44 9.46 8.37 -4.03
CA PRO A 44 9.09 7.30 -3.11
C PRO A 44 10.22 6.79 -2.22
N GLU A 45 11.49 6.94 -2.59
CA GLU A 45 12.62 6.30 -1.89
C GLU A 45 12.70 6.62 -0.39
N LYS A 46 12.65 7.91 -0.03
CA LYS A 46 12.72 8.33 1.38
C LYS A 46 11.49 7.86 2.16
N VAL A 47 10.32 7.99 1.56
CA VAL A 47 9.03 7.63 2.20
C VAL A 47 8.94 6.11 2.37
N ARG A 48 9.39 5.35 1.37
CA ARG A 48 9.45 3.89 1.41
C ARG A 48 10.39 3.37 2.50
N ARG A 49 11.53 4.03 2.73
CA ARG A 49 12.42 3.68 3.85
C ARG A 49 11.76 3.90 5.21
N LEU A 50 10.95 4.95 5.34
CA LEU A 50 10.29 5.31 6.61
C LEU A 50 9.00 4.52 6.88
N LEU A 51 8.21 4.24 5.84
CA LEU A 51 6.87 3.67 5.96
C LEU A 51 6.73 2.26 5.39
N GLY A 52 7.66 1.82 4.55
CA GLY A 52 7.61 0.51 3.88
C GLY A 52 7.86 -0.68 4.81
N ASN A 53 8.31 -0.43 6.04
CA ASN A 53 8.39 -1.44 7.10
C ASN A 53 7.05 -1.66 7.83
N LEU A 54 6.06 -0.80 7.62
CA LEU A 54 4.74 -0.94 8.25
C LEU A 54 3.92 -2.06 7.60
N PRO A 55 3.19 -2.86 8.40
CA PRO A 55 2.32 -3.91 7.86
C PRO A 55 1.26 -3.37 6.89
N GLY A 56 1.22 -3.95 5.70
CA GLY A 56 0.20 -3.72 4.67
C GLY A 56 0.35 -2.41 3.89
N VAL A 57 1.26 -1.53 4.30
CA VAL A 57 1.49 -0.23 3.68
C VAL A 57 2.34 -0.39 2.42
N GLU A 58 1.98 0.32 1.36
CA GLU A 58 2.70 0.34 0.10
C GLU A 58 2.94 1.77 -0.35
N VAL A 59 4.14 2.05 -0.84
CA VAL A 59 4.55 3.38 -1.28
C VAL A 59 4.96 3.31 -2.73
N VAL A 60 4.34 4.13 -3.58
CA VAL A 60 4.52 4.11 -5.04
C VAL A 60 4.68 5.51 -5.60
N SER A 61 5.32 5.63 -6.75
CA SER A 61 5.31 6.85 -7.55
C SER A 61 4.06 6.90 -8.42
N PRO A 62 3.61 8.10 -8.85
CA PRO A 62 2.50 8.25 -9.79
C PRO A 62 2.69 7.39 -11.05
N ALA A 63 3.89 7.40 -11.63
CA ALA A 63 4.22 6.63 -12.83
C ALA A 63 4.16 5.10 -12.66
N ALA A 64 4.23 4.60 -11.42
CA ALA A 64 4.18 3.18 -11.11
C ALA A 64 2.78 2.71 -10.66
N LEU A 65 1.77 3.58 -10.71
CA LEU A 65 0.40 3.19 -10.40
C LEU A 65 -0.15 2.22 -11.45
N ASN A 66 -0.80 1.17 -10.98
CA ASN A 66 -1.47 0.19 -11.83
C ASN A 66 -2.76 -0.31 -11.15
N ALA A 67 -3.56 -1.06 -11.91
CA ALA A 67 -4.84 -1.58 -11.44
C ALA A 67 -4.69 -2.51 -10.23
N GLU A 68 -3.64 -3.34 -10.17
CA GLU A 68 -3.43 -4.29 -9.06
C GLU A 68 -3.11 -3.57 -7.74
N ILE A 69 -2.39 -2.45 -7.81
CA ILE A 69 -2.03 -1.64 -6.65
C ILE A 69 -3.26 -0.89 -6.11
N LEU A 70 -4.09 -0.35 -7.01
CA LEU A 70 -5.31 0.38 -6.67
C LEU A 70 -6.46 -0.53 -6.23
N ALA A 71 -6.58 -1.71 -6.83
CA ALA A 71 -7.64 -2.68 -6.59
C ALA A 71 -7.04 -4.09 -6.35
N PRO A 72 -6.39 -4.31 -5.18
CA PRO A 72 -5.74 -5.58 -4.88
C PRO A 72 -6.76 -6.71 -4.82
N GLY A 73 -6.60 -7.72 -5.69
CA GLY A 73 -7.56 -8.82 -5.81
C GLY A 73 -8.81 -8.47 -6.61
N GLY A 74 -8.82 -7.33 -7.32
CA GLY A 74 -9.95 -6.88 -8.13
C GLY A 74 -11.03 -6.12 -7.36
N ASP A 75 -10.82 -5.86 -6.07
CA ASP A 75 -11.74 -5.08 -5.23
C ASP A 75 -11.34 -3.59 -5.26
N PRO A 76 -12.14 -2.70 -5.88
CA PRO A 76 -11.82 -1.29 -5.99
C PRO A 76 -12.01 -0.56 -4.66
N GLY A 77 -11.30 0.58 -4.48
CA GLY A 77 -11.48 1.43 -3.31
C GLY A 77 -10.46 1.20 -2.19
N ARG A 78 -9.19 1.00 -2.54
CA ARG A 78 -8.10 0.99 -1.55
C ARG A 78 -7.88 2.38 -0.95
N LEU A 79 -7.78 2.45 0.39
CA LEU A 79 -7.47 3.70 1.10
C LEU A 79 -6.11 4.26 0.66
N THR A 80 -6.15 5.36 -0.09
CA THR A 80 -4.98 5.92 -0.78
C THR A 80 -4.74 7.36 -0.34
N VAL A 81 -3.50 7.67 0.01
CA VAL A 81 -3.03 9.01 0.37
C VAL A 81 -2.12 9.52 -0.74
N PHE A 82 -2.51 10.64 -1.35
CA PHE A 82 -1.71 11.31 -2.35
C PHE A 82 -1.01 12.53 -1.74
N SER A 83 0.27 12.71 -2.03
CA SER A 83 0.92 14.02 -1.82
C SER A 83 0.49 15.02 -2.89
N GLU A 84 0.53 16.31 -2.58
CA GLU A 84 0.24 17.38 -3.54
C GLU A 84 1.07 17.24 -4.82
N GLY A 85 2.39 17.09 -4.71
CA GLY A 85 3.27 16.89 -5.88
C GLY A 85 3.05 15.57 -6.64
N ALA A 86 2.33 14.60 -6.06
CA ALA A 86 1.87 13.43 -6.80
C ALA A 86 0.60 13.72 -7.59
N LEU A 87 -0.34 14.47 -7.00
CA LEU A 87 -1.57 14.90 -7.67
C LEU A 87 -1.27 15.79 -8.88
N GLU A 88 -0.29 16.69 -8.78
CA GLU A 88 0.17 17.52 -9.91
C GLU A 88 0.60 16.67 -11.11
N VAL A 89 1.38 15.63 -10.87
CA VAL A 89 1.85 14.70 -11.92
C VAL A 89 0.69 13.90 -12.52
N LEU A 90 -0.27 13.49 -11.68
CA LEU A 90 -1.46 12.77 -12.16
C LEU A 90 -2.35 13.66 -13.02
N ARG A 91 -2.49 14.95 -12.68
CA ARG A 91 -3.25 15.91 -13.47
C ARG A 91 -2.63 16.20 -14.82
N SER A 92 -1.32 16.01 -14.97
CA SER A 92 -0.64 16.17 -16.26
C SER A 92 -0.73 14.94 -17.16
N TRP A 93 -1.41 13.87 -16.74
CA TRP A 93 -1.59 12.69 -17.59
C TRP A 93 -2.50 13.01 -18.78
N PRO A 94 -2.18 12.49 -19.97
CA PRO A 94 -3.08 12.58 -21.11
C PRO A 94 -4.38 11.82 -20.81
N ALA A 95 -5.50 12.40 -21.22
CA ALA A 95 -6.83 11.77 -21.13
C ALA A 95 -7.00 10.67 -22.18
#